data_AF-A0A2A4CAL7-F1
#
_entry.id   AF-A0A2A4CAL7-F1
#
_cell.length_a   1.000
_cell.length_b   1.000
_cell.length_c   1.000
_cell.angle_alpha   90.00
_cell.angle_beta   90.00
_cell.angle_gamma   90.00
#
_symmetry.space_group_name_H-M   'P 1'
#
loop_
_entity.id
_entity.type
_entity.pdbx_description
1 polymer ?
#
loop_
_entity_poly.entity_id
_entity_poly.type
_entity_poly.pdbx_seq_one_letter_code
_entity_poly.pdbx_strand_id
1 'polypeptide(L)'
;MRFDRTIRYEDYIWTRRKELAFLNRHKRIAKKLERDCPLFADQLAPAPETDVDAEKALRIERARKSEQRMRDHDARVWRSGRAAYFACSPEMRARIMAEWRVWPGPAKPQYFVYVVEKHNGVGEERTRRMRERDAEGLAKVLPMLSVQGELLGT
;
A
#
# COMPACT_ATOMS: atom_id res chain seq x y z
N MET A 1 16.15 -3.11 21.95
CA MET A 1 14.86 -3.20 21.22
C MET A 1 15.14 -3.98 19.94
N ARG A 2 14.42 -5.08 19.67
CA ARG A 2 14.67 -5.98 18.53
C ARG A 2 14.10 -5.34 17.25
N PHE A 3 14.91 -5.13 16.22
CA PHE A 3 14.46 -4.67 14.90
C PHE A 3 15.28 -5.38 13.81
N ASP A 4 14.62 -5.71 12.70
CA ASP A 4 15.30 -6.28 11.54
C ASP A 4 16.20 -5.23 10.91
N ARG A 5 17.36 -5.68 10.42
CA ARG A 5 18.28 -4.79 9.70
C ARG A 5 17.66 -4.37 8.37
N THR A 6 17.66 -3.08 8.09
CA THR A 6 17.21 -2.56 6.81
C THR A 6 18.09 -3.08 5.68
N ILE A 7 17.50 -3.82 4.74
CA ILE A 7 18.16 -4.25 3.51
C ILE A 7 18.37 -3.02 2.63
N ARG A 8 19.61 -2.83 2.15
CA ARG A 8 19.91 -1.84 1.12
C ARG A 8 19.87 -2.56 -0.21
N TYR A 9 18.83 -2.28 -0.99
CA TYR A 9 18.76 -2.76 -2.36
C TYR A 9 19.74 -1.97 -3.22
N GLU A 10 20.26 -2.63 -4.26
CA GLU A 10 21.08 -1.97 -5.28
C GLU A 10 20.24 -0.99 -6.10
N ASP A 11 20.93 -0.09 -6.78
CA ASP A 11 20.29 0.88 -7.67
C ASP A 11 19.43 0.19 -8.73
N TYR A 12 18.41 0.91 -9.20
CA TYR A 12 17.51 0.40 -10.22
C TYR A 12 18.25 0.11 -11.54
N ILE A 13 18.36 -1.17 -11.88
CA ILE A 13 19.01 -1.62 -13.12
C ILE A 13 18.02 -1.60 -14.28
N TRP A 14 18.27 -0.80 -15.31
CA TRP A 14 17.54 -0.84 -16.58
C TRP A 14 18.11 -1.95 -17.46
N THR A 15 17.36 -3.03 -17.64
CA THR A 15 17.80 -4.21 -18.42
C THR A 15 17.17 -4.20 -19.81
N ARG A 16 17.79 -4.93 -20.75
CA ARG A 16 17.23 -5.11 -22.11
C ARG A 16 15.80 -5.65 -22.10
N ARG A 17 15.49 -6.55 -21.15
CA ARG A 17 14.13 -7.07 -20.95
C ARG A 17 13.14 -5.97 -20.57
N LYS A 18 13.53 -5.02 -19.71
CA LYS A 18 12.67 -3.89 -19.30
C LYS A 18 12.44 -2.93 -20.46
N GLU A 19 13.47 -2.68 -21.26
CA GLU A 19 13.38 -1.86 -22.47
C GLU A 19 12.41 -2.47 -23.49
N LEU A 20 12.57 -3.76 -23.83
CA LEU A 20 11.65 -4.46 -24.73
C LEU A 20 10.22 -4.49 -24.17
N ALA A 21 10.06 -4.61 -22.86
CA ALA A 21 8.75 -4.54 -22.22
C ALA A 21 8.11 -3.15 -22.36
N PHE A 22 8.89 -2.08 -22.29
CA PHE A 22 8.43 -0.72 -22.53
C PHE A 22 8.04 -0.52 -24.00
N LEU A 23 8.93 -0.83 -24.93
CA LEU A 23 8.68 -0.70 -26.37
C LEU A 23 7.44 -1.49 -26.82
N ASN A 24 7.21 -2.68 -26.26
CA ASN A 24 6.04 -3.51 -26.58
C ASN A 24 4.80 -3.21 -25.72
N ARG A 25 4.80 -2.17 -24.89
CA ARG A 25 3.68 -1.84 -24.00
C ARG A 25 2.41 -1.53 -24.78
N HIS A 26 2.49 -0.76 -25.86
CA HIS A 26 1.35 -0.42 -26.71
C HIS A 26 0.65 -1.67 -27.25
N LYS A 27 1.41 -2.66 -27.75
CA LYS A 27 0.87 -3.95 -28.24
C LYS A 27 0.10 -4.71 -27.16
N ARG A 28 0.62 -4.73 -25.92
CA ARG A 28 -0.07 -5.39 -24.79
C ARG A 28 -1.37 -4.68 -24.43
N ILE A 29 -1.40 -3.36 -24.50
CA ILE A 29 -2.61 -2.57 -24.22
C ILE A 29 -3.63 -2.77 -25.34
N ALA A 30 -3.22 -2.71 -26.61
CA ALA A 30 -4.09 -2.97 -27.76
C ALA A 30 -4.77 -4.35 -27.64
N LYS A 31 -4.00 -5.42 -27.40
CA LYS A 31 -4.55 -6.77 -27.18
C LYS A 31 -5.53 -6.84 -26.00
N LYS A 32 -5.29 -6.07 -24.94
CA LYS A 32 -6.21 -6.01 -23.80
C LYS A 32 -7.50 -5.29 -24.19
N LEU A 33 -7.41 -4.21 -24.94
CA LEU A 33 -8.57 -3.43 -25.42
C LEU A 33 -9.41 -4.25 -26.41
N GLU A 34 -8.79 -4.97 -27.35
CA GLU A 34 -9.50 -5.89 -28.25
C GLU A 34 -10.33 -6.93 -27.47
N ARG A 35 -9.81 -7.41 -26.34
CA ARG A 35 -10.50 -8.39 -25.49
C ARG A 35 -11.59 -7.76 -24.60
N ASP A 36 -11.28 -6.65 -23.94
CA ASP A 36 -12.12 -6.08 -22.88
C ASP A 36 -13.09 -5.01 -23.41
N CYS A 37 -12.74 -4.31 -24.49
CA CYS A 37 -13.48 -3.18 -25.06
C CYS A 37 -13.41 -3.19 -26.61
N PRO A 38 -13.85 -4.27 -27.28
CA PRO A 38 -13.64 -4.46 -28.73
C PRO A 38 -14.20 -3.33 -29.59
N LEU A 39 -15.39 -2.80 -29.24
CA LEU A 39 -16.04 -1.73 -30.01
C LEU A 39 -15.26 -0.40 -30.02
N PHE A 40 -14.38 -0.19 -29.04
CA PHE A 40 -13.60 1.04 -28.89
C PHE A 40 -12.09 0.79 -28.98
N ALA A 41 -11.67 -0.43 -29.32
CA ALA A 41 -10.26 -0.83 -29.25
C ALA A 41 -9.38 0.08 -30.12
N ASP A 42 -9.83 0.39 -31.33
CA ASP A 42 -9.09 1.25 -32.28
C ASP A 42 -9.03 2.72 -31.84
N GLN A 43 -10.06 3.20 -31.12
CA GLN A 43 -10.13 4.58 -30.65
C GLN A 43 -9.29 4.80 -29.37
N LEU A 44 -9.13 3.75 -28.56
CA LEU A 44 -8.44 3.78 -27.27
C LEU A 44 -7.01 3.22 -27.35
N ALA A 45 -6.61 2.65 -28.49
CA ALA A 45 -5.29 2.09 -28.68
C ALA A 45 -4.22 3.19 -28.51
N PRO A 46 -3.29 3.04 -27.54
CA PRO A 46 -2.26 4.04 -27.33
C PRO A 46 -1.24 4.00 -28.48
N ALA A 47 -0.76 5.18 -28.88
CA ALA A 47 0.36 5.30 -29.80
C ALA A 47 1.62 4.61 -29.24
N PRO A 48 2.50 4.08 -30.10
CA PRO A 48 3.79 3.54 -29.68
C PRO A 48 4.64 4.63 -28.98
N GLU A 49 5.05 4.35 -27.75
CA GLU A 49 6.01 5.20 -27.02
C GLU A 49 7.43 4.72 -27.32
N THR A 50 8.27 5.60 -27.86
CA THR A 50 9.61 5.24 -28.37
C THR A 50 10.76 5.88 -27.61
N ASP A 51 10.49 6.85 -26.73
CA ASP A 51 11.54 7.52 -25.96
C ASP A 51 11.98 6.66 -24.77
N VAL A 52 12.96 5.80 -25.04
CA VAL A 52 13.54 4.89 -24.05
C VAL A 52 14.32 5.64 -22.98
N ASP A 53 15.00 6.73 -23.34
CA ASP A 53 15.87 7.46 -22.41
C ASP A 53 15.05 8.24 -21.39
N ALA A 54 13.98 8.91 -21.82
CA ALA A 54 13.05 9.56 -20.91
C ALA A 54 12.40 8.57 -19.94
N GLU A 55 11.94 7.41 -20.44
CA GLU A 55 11.35 6.38 -19.59
C GLU A 55 12.38 5.80 -18.61
N LYS A 56 13.60 5.55 -19.06
CA LYS A 56 14.68 5.05 -18.21
C LYS A 56 14.97 6.04 -17.07
N ALA A 57 15.10 7.34 -17.39
CA ALA A 57 15.31 8.38 -16.40
C ALA A 57 14.16 8.45 -15.39
N LEU A 58 12.92 8.41 -15.88
CA LEU A 58 11.71 8.40 -15.05
C LEU A 58 11.67 7.19 -14.10
N ARG A 59 12.06 6.01 -14.56
CA ARG A 59 12.04 4.78 -13.75
C ARG A 59 13.09 4.79 -12.66
N ILE A 60 14.29 5.28 -12.95
CA ILE A 60 15.36 5.47 -11.96
C ILE A 60 14.91 6.47 -10.88
N GLU A 61 14.34 7.60 -11.31
CA GLU A 61 13.88 8.65 -10.40
C GLU A 61 12.73 8.17 -9.50
N ARG A 62 11.75 7.46 -10.07
CA ARG A 62 10.66 6.83 -9.31
C ARG A 62 11.15 5.79 -8.32
N ALA A 63 12.14 4.98 -8.66
CA ALA A 63 12.72 3.99 -7.75
C ALA A 63 13.32 4.68 -6.52
N ARG A 64 14.17 5.71 -6.73
CA ARG A 64 14.76 6.52 -5.66
C ARG A 64 13.70 7.17 -4.77
N LYS A 65 12.69 7.82 -5.38
CA LYS A 65 11.57 8.44 -4.65
C LYS A 65 10.75 7.41 -3.87
N SER A 66 10.56 6.20 -4.39
CA SER A 66 9.83 5.14 -3.70
C SER A 66 10.58 4.67 -2.45
N GLU A 67 11.88 4.46 -2.55
CA GLU A 67 12.71 4.10 -1.40
C GLU A 67 12.69 5.18 -0.33
N GLN A 68 12.88 6.45 -0.72
CA GLN A 68 12.86 7.55 0.23
C GLN A 68 11.51 7.64 0.94
N ARG A 69 10.40 7.54 0.21
CA ARG A 69 9.05 7.52 0.80
C ARG A 69 8.88 6.39 1.81
N MET A 70 9.42 5.20 1.55
CA MET A 70 9.37 4.09 2.49
C MET A 70 10.20 4.37 3.75
N ARG A 71 11.42 4.90 3.61
CA ARG A 71 12.26 5.30 4.75
C ARG A 71 11.60 6.36 5.60
N ASP A 72 11.01 7.37 4.98
CA ASP A 72 10.29 8.45 5.66
C ASP A 72 9.05 7.92 6.39
N HIS A 73 8.32 6.99 5.76
CA HIS A 73 7.19 6.30 6.37
C HIS A 73 7.63 5.54 7.62
N ASP A 74 8.65 4.67 7.50
CA ASP A 74 9.18 3.88 8.61
C ASP A 74 9.66 4.77 9.76
N ALA A 75 10.38 5.85 9.45
CA ALA A 75 10.86 6.81 10.44
C ALA A 75 9.72 7.56 11.14
N ARG A 76 8.67 7.93 10.41
CA ARG A 76 7.47 8.57 10.97
C ARG A 76 6.71 7.62 11.87
N VAL A 77 6.45 6.39 11.41
CA VAL A 77 5.78 5.33 12.17
C VAL A 77 6.57 5.02 13.45
N TRP A 78 7.90 4.91 13.35
CA TRP A 78 8.75 4.69 14.51
C TRP A 78 8.65 5.82 15.54
N ARG A 79 8.77 7.08 15.11
CA ARG A 79 8.67 8.24 16.02
C ARG A 79 7.33 8.27 16.75
N SER A 80 6.24 8.05 16.03
CA SER A 80 4.89 8.00 16.59
C SER A 80 4.72 6.84 17.58
N GLY A 81 5.11 5.62 17.19
CA GLY A 81 5.05 4.44 18.04
C GLY A 81 5.88 4.54 19.29
N ARG A 82 7.09 5.07 19.17
CA ARG A 82 8.00 5.30 20.29
C ARG A 82 7.39 6.30 21.27
N ALA A 83 6.83 7.42 20.79
CA ALA A 83 6.14 8.37 21.64
C ALA A 83 4.96 7.73 22.39
N ALA A 84 4.11 6.97 21.69
CA ALA A 84 2.98 6.26 22.29
C ALA A 84 3.43 5.22 23.34
N TYR A 85 4.50 4.48 23.07
CA TYR A 85 5.09 3.53 24.01
C TYR A 85 5.56 4.23 25.29
N PHE A 86 6.26 5.36 25.17
CA PHE A 86 6.75 6.10 26.33
C PHE A 86 5.66 6.83 27.11
N ALA A 87 4.50 7.09 26.51
CA ALA A 87 3.32 7.61 27.21
C ALA A 87 2.60 6.55 28.06
N CYS A 88 2.89 5.26 27.86
CA CYS A 88 2.29 4.17 28.64
C CYS A 88 2.92 4.05 30.04
N SER A 89 2.17 3.47 30.99
CA SER A 89 2.68 3.19 32.34
C SER A 89 3.89 2.22 32.31
N PRO A 90 4.75 2.21 33.35
CA PRO A 90 5.86 1.26 33.44
C PRO A 90 5.46 -0.21 33.27
N GLU A 91 4.34 -0.61 33.87
CA GLU A 91 3.81 -1.98 33.84
C GLU A 91 3.33 -2.35 32.42
N MET A 92 2.67 -1.40 31.74
CA MET A 92 2.24 -1.58 30.36
C MET A 92 3.44 -1.72 29.42
N ARG A 93 4.46 -0.87 29.60
CA ARG A 93 5.71 -0.95 28.82
C ARG A 93 6.41 -2.30 29.01
N ALA A 94 6.42 -2.83 30.23
CA ALA A 94 6.97 -4.16 30.51
C ALA A 94 6.22 -5.26 29.73
N ARG A 95 4.88 -5.22 29.70
CA ARG A 95 4.05 -6.15 28.91
C ARG A 95 4.32 -6.04 27.41
N ILE A 96 4.34 -4.82 26.88
CA ILE A 96 4.67 -4.55 25.47
C ILE A 96 6.04 -5.13 25.10
N MET A 97 7.05 -4.90 25.94
CA MET A 97 8.41 -5.39 25.69
C MET A 97 8.53 -6.92 25.82
N ALA A 98 7.78 -7.53 26.73
CA ALA A 98 7.71 -8.98 26.84
C ALA A 98 7.14 -9.60 25.55
N GLU A 99 6.03 -9.07 25.04
CA GLU A 99 5.44 -9.51 23.78
C GLU A 99 6.38 -9.24 22.58
N TRP A 100 6.98 -8.05 22.51
CA TRP A 100 7.89 -7.70 21.42
C TRP A 100 9.13 -8.59 21.33
N ARG A 101 9.66 -9.07 22.47
CA ARG A 101 10.82 -9.96 22.50
C ARG A 101 10.54 -11.29 21.81
N VAL A 102 9.35 -11.86 22.03
CA VAL A 102 8.92 -13.15 21.49
C VAL A 102 8.12 -13.03 20.19
N TRP A 103 8.07 -11.84 19.59
CA TRP A 103 7.33 -11.58 18.36
C TRP A 103 7.79 -12.51 17.22
N PRO A 104 6.85 -13.25 16.58
CA PRO A 104 7.17 -14.22 15.53
C PRO A 104 7.30 -13.59 14.14
N GLY A 105 6.77 -12.39 13.94
CA GLY A 105 6.78 -11.70 12.65
C GLY A 105 8.03 -10.86 12.40
N PRO A 106 8.06 -10.10 11.29
CA PRO A 106 9.12 -9.15 11.02
C PRO A 106 9.22 -8.11 12.12
N ALA A 107 10.44 -7.83 12.58
CA ALA A 107 10.71 -6.83 13.60
C ALA A 107 10.85 -5.44 12.95
N LYS A 108 9.75 -4.94 12.36
CA LYS A 108 9.70 -3.60 11.72
C LYS A 108 8.94 -2.59 12.60
N PRO A 109 9.17 -1.27 12.42
CA PRO A 109 8.49 -0.24 13.19
C PRO A 109 6.97 -0.35 13.20
N GLN A 110 6.34 -0.69 12.07
CA GLN A 110 4.88 -0.85 12.02
C GLN A 110 4.34 -1.95 12.93
N TYR A 111 5.09 -3.05 13.09
CA TYR A 111 4.66 -4.15 13.95
C TYR A 111 4.91 -3.85 15.42
N PHE A 112 5.96 -3.08 15.73
CA PHE A 112 6.15 -2.57 17.08
C PHE A 112 4.99 -1.63 17.48
N VAL A 113 4.60 -0.72 16.59
CA VAL A 113 3.42 0.15 16.80
C VAL A 113 2.17 -0.68 17.01
N TYR A 114 1.94 -1.72 16.20
CA TYR A 114 0.81 -2.62 16.39
C TYR A 114 0.77 -3.24 17.80
N VAL A 115 1.90 -3.75 18.29
CA VAL A 115 1.98 -4.30 19.66
C VAL A 115 1.70 -3.21 20.69
N VAL A 116 2.27 -2.01 20.55
CA VAL A 116 1.97 -0.89 21.47
C VAL A 116 0.48 -0.57 21.48
N GLU A 117 -0.14 -0.50 20.30
CA GLU A 117 -1.55 -0.13 20.13
C GLU A 117 -2.54 -1.17 20.65
N LYS A 118 -2.13 -2.45 20.63
CA LYS A 118 -2.87 -3.54 21.26
C LYS A 118 -2.94 -3.38 22.77
N HIS A 119 -1.90 -2.84 23.40
CA HIS A 119 -1.82 -2.69 24.85
C HIS A 119 -2.39 -1.37 25.37
N ASN A 120 -2.33 -0.30 24.57
CA ASN A 120 -2.80 1.03 24.99
C ASN A 120 -4.25 1.36 24.59
N GLY A 121 -4.97 0.42 23.96
CA GLY A 121 -6.37 0.58 23.55
C GLY A 121 -6.60 1.39 22.26
N VAL A 122 -5.58 2.05 21.71
CA VAL A 122 -5.69 2.84 20.46
C VAL A 122 -6.06 1.95 19.27
N GLY A 123 -5.55 0.71 19.24
CA GLY A 123 -5.86 -0.24 18.19
C GLY A 123 -7.35 -0.62 18.17
N GLU A 124 -7.90 -0.96 19.33
CA GLU A 124 -9.31 -1.31 19.49
C GLU A 124 -10.24 -0.16 19.11
N GLU A 125 -9.91 1.05 19.58
CA GLU A 125 -10.61 2.28 19.26
C GLU A 125 -10.62 2.55 17.75
N ARG A 126 -9.48 2.38 17.07
CA ARG A 126 -9.38 2.53 15.62
C ARG A 126 -10.26 1.51 14.89
N THR A 127 -10.23 0.26 15.31
CA THR A 127 -11.06 -0.81 14.73
C THR A 127 -12.54 -0.51 14.93
N ARG A 128 -12.94 0.01 16.10
CA ARG A 128 -14.33 0.42 16.37
C ARG A 128 -14.79 1.49 15.38
N ARG A 129 -14.02 2.57 15.23
CA ARG A 129 -14.34 3.65 14.27
C ARG A 129 -14.41 3.18 12.82
N MET A 130 -13.55 2.24 12.42
CA MET A 130 -13.60 1.67 11.08
C MET A 130 -14.91 0.90 10.85
N ARG A 131 -15.32 0.07 11.80
CA ARG A 131 -16.59 -0.67 11.73
C ARG A 131 -17.79 0.26 11.69
N GLU A 132 -17.79 1.30 12.52
CA GLU A 132 -18.84 2.33 12.53
C GLU A 132 -18.97 2.99 11.15
N ARG A 133 -17.85 3.45 10.58
CA ARG A 133 -17.82 4.05 9.24
C ARG A 133 -18.26 3.09 8.13
N ASP A 134 -17.85 1.83 8.20
CA ASP A 134 -18.22 0.83 7.20
C ASP A 134 -19.72 0.51 7.28
N ALA A 135 -20.28 0.43 8.48
CA ALA A 135 -21.72 0.32 8.71
C ALA A 135 -22.50 1.53 8.17
N GLU A 136 -22.01 2.75 8.41
CA GLU A 136 -22.60 3.97 7.83
C GLU A 136 -22.57 3.95 6.30
N GLY A 137 -21.46 3.49 5.71
CA GLY A 137 -21.32 3.34 4.27
C GLY A 137 -22.33 2.34 3.70
N LEU A 138 -22.43 1.16 4.32
CA LEU A 138 -23.39 0.12 3.94
C LEU A 138 -24.83 0.60 4.09
N ALA A 139 -25.17 1.29 5.18
CA ALA A 139 -26.52 1.83 5.40
C ALA A 139 -26.93 2.86 4.33
N LYS A 140 -25.98 3.61 3.77
CA LYS A 140 -26.24 4.54 2.65
C LYS A 140 -26.37 3.83 1.31
N VAL A 141 -25.58 2.79 1.08
CA VAL A 141 -25.50 2.08 -0.22
C VAL A 141 -26.62 1.05 -0.37
N LEU A 142 -26.98 0.32 0.68
CA LEU A 142 -27.98 -0.76 0.63
C LEU A 142 -29.34 -0.29 0.06
N PRO A 143 -29.90 0.87 0.46
CA PRO A 143 -31.14 1.38 -0.14
C PRO A 143 -30.99 1.80 -1.62
N MET A 144 -29.79 2.20 -2.06
CA MET A 144 -29.56 2.56 -3.47
C MET A 144 -29.48 1.32 -4.36
N LEU A 145 -28.96 0.21 -3.83
CA LEU A 145 -28.90 -1.08 -4.52
C LEU A 145 -30.29 -1.71 -4.68
N SER A 146 -31.18 -1.56 -3.70
CA SER A 146 -32.57 -2.05 -3.82
C SER A 146 -33.33 -1.30 -4.93
N VAL A 147 -33.14 0.01 -5.06
CA VAL A 147 -33.73 0.82 -6.13
C VAL A 147 -33.20 0.44 -7.52
N GLN A 148 -31.91 0.10 -7.64
CA GLN A 148 -31.32 -0.39 -8.90
C GLN A 148 -31.81 -1.79 -9.29
N GLY A 149 -32.05 -2.68 -8.31
CA GLY A 149 -32.65 -3.99 -8.55
C GLY A 149 -34.10 -3.90 -9.04
N GLU A 150 -34.85 -2.90 -8.58
CA GLU A 150 -36.21 -2.62 -9.06
C GLU A 150 -36.22 -2.02 -10.47
N LEU A 151 -35.22 -1.21 -10.85
CA LEU A 151 -35.06 -0.66 -12.21
C LEU A 151 -34.65 -1.72 -13.25
N LEU A 152 -34.10 -2.86 -12.82
CA LEU A 152 -33.73 -4.00 -13.67
C LEU A 152 -34.75 -5.16 -13.56
N GLY A 153 -35.95 -4.90 -13.04
CA GLY A 153 -37.02 -5.89 -12.94
C GLY A 153 -37.36 -6.53 -14.28
N THR A 154 -37.32 -7.88 -14.28
CA THR A 154 -38.01 -8.86 -15.16
C THR A 154 -38.51 -8.41 -16.53
#